data_AF-A0A1D9D0H7-F1
#
_entry.id   AF-A0A1D9D0H7-F1
#
_cell.length_a   1.000
_cell.length_b   1.000
_cell.length_c   1.000
_cell.angle_alpha   90.00
_cell.angle_beta   90.00
_cell.angle_gamma   90.00
#
_symmetry.space_group_name_H-M   'P 1'
#
loop_
_entity.id
_entity.type
_entity.pdbx_description
1 polymer ?
#
loop_
_entity_poly.entity_id
_entity_poly.type
_entity_poly.pdbx_seq_one_letter_code
_entity_poly.pdbx_strand_id
1 'polypeptide(L)'
;MTTSTSTSTNHNFASALTERRLEASFANIDWHAPWVYHLSQLDYLSETISSLSRSSDNQVNSDRYINDNQQTASIAKVLNQALTQQGAADRQSLPRTKPSADNHPHTLQFVSQNALPDGEAYEHFIGTTGKIPTRDNLHDLFNGSIWLTFPKTKAMLNYHHMLEIAKCSEEPTGSKNRGRVRDTITVFDENGAILVTSDTSIGEALIDFDWQNSLVKPRKYWDKMDNPSKDAKAAVYIFGHALLEQLIAPRKPLCAHSVVIHVSQDFFALSTQQRIAFLDDKLADYMNELLSKDAVTPRHLSPLPILGVPHFWSDNSEVSFYEDTFVFRSGRHRPKGR
;
A
#
# COMPACT_ATOMS: atom_id res chain seq x y z
N MET A 1 34.75 -28.25 -39.81
CA MET A 1 33.47 -28.96 -39.67
C MET A 1 33.31 -29.34 -38.21
N THR A 2 32.20 -28.91 -37.66
CA THR A 2 31.94 -28.63 -36.25
C THR A 2 31.71 -29.88 -35.39
N THR A 3 32.27 -29.82 -34.19
CA THR A 3 32.06 -30.71 -33.04
C THR A 3 30.62 -30.63 -32.52
N SER A 4 29.97 -31.78 -32.35
CA SER A 4 28.64 -31.90 -31.74
C SER A 4 28.72 -32.74 -30.47
N THR A 5 28.82 -32.07 -29.33
CA THR A 5 28.62 -32.66 -27.99
C THR A 5 27.13 -32.63 -27.66
N SER A 6 26.53 -33.81 -27.52
CA SER A 6 25.19 -34.03 -27.00
C SER A 6 25.23 -34.10 -25.47
N THR A 7 24.75 -33.05 -24.81
CA THR A 7 24.33 -33.10 -23.39
C THR A 7 23.07 -32.27 -23.27
N SER A 8 21.92 -32.93 -23.36
CA SER A 8 20.63 -32.31 -23.12
C SER A 8 19.76 -33.31 -22.37
N THR A 9 19.74 -33.18 -21.04
CA THR A 9 18.71 -33.67 -20.11
C THR A 9 19.20 -33.39 -18.68
N ASN A 10 19.07 -32.15 -18.21
CA ASN A 10 19.08 -31.83 -16.76
C ASN A 10 18.67 -30.38 -16.45
N HIS A 11 17.65 -29.83 -17.13
CA HIS A 11 17.10 -28.50 -16.78
C HIS A 11 15.61 -28.48 -16.43
N ASN A 12 14.91 -29.62 -16.45
CA ASN A 12 13.46 -29.66 -16.17
C ASN A 12 13.06 -30.19 -14.78
N PHE A 13 13.99 -30.28 -13.82
CA PHE A 13 13.67 -30.69 -12.44
C PHE A 13 13.81 -29.58 -11.39
N ALA A 14 14.25 -28.38 -11.80
CA ALA A 14 14.43 -27.24 -10.87
C ALA A 14 13.24 -26.26 -10.86
N SER A 15 12.26 -26.39 -11.77
CA SER A 15 11.10 -25.49 -11.84
C SER A 15 9.77 -26.10 -11.37
N ALA A 16 9.81 -27.28 -10.73
CA ALA A 16 8.62 -27.98 -10.24
C ALA A 16 8.66 -28.30 -8.74
N LEU A 17 9.59 -27.69 -7.99
CA LEU A 17 9.73 -27.86 -6.53
C LEU A 17 9.72 -26.52 -5.76
N THR A 18 9.28 -25.44 -6.41
CA THR A 18 9.23 -24.09 -5.81
C THR A 18 7.79 -23.69 -5.50
N GLU A 19 7.02 -24.59 -4.88
CA GLU A 19 5.71 -24.27 -4.30
C GLU A 19 5.69 -24.72 -2.84
N ARG A 20 5.16 -23.82 -1.99
CA ARG A 20 4.88 -23.95 -0.54
C ARG A 20 6.02 -23.62 0.42
N ARG A 21 6.38 -22.34 0.42
CA ARG A 21 6.79 -21.64 1.65
C ARG A 21 6.10 -20.29 1.62
N LEU A 22 5.13 -20.05 2.49
CA LEU A 22 4.93 -18.65 2.90
C LEU A 22 6.28 -18.23 3.49
N GLU A 23 6.88 -17.21 2.91
CA GLU A 23 8.21 -16.74 3.32
C GLU A 23 8.28 -16.59 4.85
N ALA A 24 9.39 -16.98 5.48
CA ALA A 24 9.56 -16.80 6.94
C ALA A 24 9.34 -15.33 7.39
N SER A 25 9.40 -14.39 6.45
CA SER A 25 9.09 -12.98 6.61
C SER A 25 7.66 -12.70 7.11
N PHE A 26 6.67 -13.57 6.83
CA PHE A 26 5.31 -13.42 7.37
C PHE A 26 5.24 -13.60 8.90
N ALA A 27 6.12 -14.43 9.47
CA ALA A 27 6.19 -14.62 10.93
C ALA A 27 6.78 -13.40 11.66
N ASN A 28 7.48 -12.52 10.93
CA ASN A 28 8.13 -11.34 11.49
C ASN A 28 7.22 -10.10 11.54
N ILE A 29 5.97 -10.21 11.06
CA ILE A 29 5.04 -9.08 11.09
C ILE A 29 4.64 -8.82 12.55
N ASP A 30 4.99 -7.62 13.05
CA ASP A 30 4.40 -7.10 14.28
C ASP A 30 3.01 -6.51 13.99
N TRP A 31 1.98 -7.32 14.23
CA TRP A 31 0.58 -6.93 14.05
C TRP A 31 0.08 -5.91 15.08
N HIS A 32 0.88 -5.59 16.09
CA HIS A 32 0.61 -4.53 17.06
C HIS A 32 1.34 -3.22 16.73
N ALA A 33 2.05 -3.16 15.61
CA ALA A 33 2.75 -1.96 15.20
C ALA A 33 1.75 -0.81 14.86
N PRO A 34 2.07 0.44 15.21
CA PRO A 34 1.18 1.59 15.04
C PRO A 34 0.71 1.81 13.59
N TRP A 35 1.54 1.44 12.61
CA TRP A 35 1.28 1.65 11.18
C TRP A 35 0.40 0.57 10.53
N VAL A 36 -0.06 -0.47 11.25
CA VAL A 36 -0.98 -1.48 10.72
C VAL A 36 -2.42 -1.38 11.26
N TYR A 37 -2.67 -0.59 12.32
CA TYR A 37 -3.99 -0.50 12.96
C TYR A 37 -5.11 0.00 12.06
N HIS A 38 -4.79 0.66 10.96
CA HIS A 38 -5.79 1.14 10.01
C HIS A 38 -6.20 0.09 8.98
N LEU A 39 -5.51 -1.05 8.89
CA LEU A 39 -5.81 -2.07 7.89
C LEU A 39 -7.18 -2.68 8.17
N SER A 40 -8.03 -2.73 7.14
CA SER A 40 -9.30 -3.46 7.19
C SER A 40 -9.04 -4.94 7.49
N GLN A 41 -9.89 -5.52 8.35
CA GLN A 41 -9.81 -6.94 8.73
C GLN A 41 -8.47 -7.32 9.40
N LEU A 42 -7.82 -6.37 10.10
CA LEU A 42 -6.54 -6.59 10.79
C LEU A 42 -6.54 -7.84 11.68
N ASP A 43 -7.55 -7.99 12.54
CA ASP A 43 -7.64 -9.13 13.47
C ASP A 43 -7.64 -10.45 12.70
N TYR A 44 -8.53 -10.59 11.71
CA TYR A 44 -8.62 -11.78 10.87
C TYR A 44 -7.31 -12.05 10.10
N LEU A 45 -6.69 -11.02 9.51
CA LEU A 45 -5.43 -11.16 8.79
C LEU A 45 -4.30 -11.60 9.74
N SER A 46 -4.20 -10.98 10.92
CA SER A 46 -3.17 -11.28 11.91
C SER A 46 -3.26 -12.73 12.41
N GLU A 47 -4.46 -13.19 12.76
CA GLU A 47 -4.71 -14.56 13.24
C GLU A 47 -4.42 -15.59 12.14
N THR A 48 -4.94 -15.34 10.93
CA THR A 48 -4.83 -16.27 9.81
C THR A 48 -3.38 -16.40 9.34
N ILE A 49 -2.69 -15.29 9.10
CA ILE A 49 -1.31 -15.30 8.62
C ILE A 49 -0.36 -15.87 9.69
N SER A 50 -0.58 -15.56 10.97
CA SER A 50 0.21 -16.16 12.07
C SER A 50 0.03 -17.67 12.14
N SER A 51 -1.21 -18.16 11.97
CA SER A 51 -1.51 -19.61 11.97
C SER A 51 -0.85 -20.34 10.80
N LEU A 52 -0.92 -19.75 9.60
CA LEU A 52 -0.29 -20.29 8.40
C LEU A 52 1.24 -20.34 8.51
N SER A 53 1.84 -19.32 9.12
CA SER A 53 3.29 -19.24 9.34
C SER A 53 3.75 -20.33 10.31
N ARG A 54 3.06 -20.54 11.44
CA ARG A 54 3.38 -21.60 12.42
C ARG A 54 3.21 -23.02 11.86
N SER A 55 2.20 -23.22 11.03
CA SER A 55 1.93 -24.54 10.40
C SER A 55 3.03 -24.92 9.42
N SER A 56 3.63 -23.93 8.75
CA SER A 56 4.76 -24.13 7.83
C SER A 56 6.03 -24.57 8.57
N ASP A 57 6.29 -24.04 9.76
CA ASP A 57 7.46 -24.42 10.58
C ASP A 57 7.36 -25.87 11.11
N ASN A 58 6.16 -26.33 11.47
CA ASN A 58 5.95 -27.68 11.99
C ASN A 58 6.07 -28.79 10.92
N GLN A 59 5.87 -28.48 9.64
CA GLN A 59 6.03 -29.44 8.54
C GLN A 59 7.51 -29.72 8.16
N VAL A 60 8.46 -28.91 8.65
CA VAL A 60 9.90 -29.11 8.42
C VAL A 60 10.43 -30.38 9.13
N ASN A 61 9.65 -31.00 10.02
CA ASN A 61 10.05 -32.15 10.84
C ASN A 61 9.41 -33.50 10.46
N SER A 62 8.72 -33.61 9.32
CA SER A 62 8.17 -34.91 8.90
C SER A 62 8.19 -35.12 7.39
N ASP A 63 9.12 -35.94 6.91
CA ASP A 63 9.09 -36.57 5.59
C ASP A 63 7.87 -37.51 5.49
N ARG A 64 6.69 -37.00 5.13
CA ARG A 64 5.56 -37.86 4.72
C ARG A 64 4.71 -37.20 3.62
N TYR A 65 4.66 -37.91 2.48
CA TYR A 65 3.61 -37.95 1.46
C TYR A 65 2.60 -36.80 1.47
N ILE A 66 2.78 -35.86 0.54
CA ILE A 66 1.85 -34.78 0.23
C ILE A 66 0.57 -35.42 -0.35
N ASN A 67 -0.53 -35.30 0.40
CA ASN A 67 -1.86 -35.61 -0.09
C ASN A 67 -2.34 -34.40 -0.92
N ASP A 68 -2.63 -34.60 -2.20
CA ASP A 68 -3.04 -33.58 -3.19
C ASP A 68 -4.35 -32.83 -2.85
N ASN A 69 -5.02 -33.19 -1.74
CA ASN A 69 -6.26 -32.56 -1.27
C ASN A 69 -6.08 -31.53 -0.14
N GLN A 70 -4.85 -31.26 0.31
CA GLN A 70 -4.56 -30.07 1.11
C GLN A 70 -4.29 -28.90 0.17
N GLN A 71 -5.38 -28.28 -0.30
CA GLN A 71 -5.34 -26.96 -0.93
C GLN A 71 -4.44 -26.04 -0.10
N THR A 72 -3.31 -25.63 -0.67
CA THR A 72 -2.49 -24.60 -0.07
C THR A 72 -3.35 -23.37 0.16
N ALA A 73 -3.30 -22.82 1.37
CA ALA A 73 -3.82 -21.49 1.63
C ALA A 73 -2.92 -20.51 0.88
N SER A 74 -3.46 -19.87 -0.17
CA SER A 74 -2.79 -18.78 -0.85
C SER A 74 -3.26 -17.45 -0.27
N ILE A 75 -2.43 -16.41 -0.38
CA ILE A 75 -2.76 -15.05 0.05
C ILE A 75 -4.02 -14.55 -0.65
N ALA A 76 -4.20 -14.88 -1.93
CA ALA A 76 -5.44 -14.58 -2.65
C ALA A 76 -6.70 -15.16 -1.96
N LYS A 77 -6.64 -16.39 -1.41
CA LYS A 77 -7.78 -16.97 -0.69
C LYS A 77 -8.04 -16.25 0.63
N VAL A 78 -6.97 -15.95 1.39
CA VAL A 78 -7.07 -15.21 2.66
C VAL A 78 -7.73 -13.86 2.43
N LEU A 79 -7.28 -13.11 1.41
CA LEU A 79 -7.80 -11.79 1.06
C LEU A 79 -9.26 -11.84 0.56
N ASN A 80 -9.65 -12.83 -0.23
CA ASN A 80 -11.05 -13.00 -0.65
C ASN A 80 -11.98 -13.31 0.53
N GLN A 81 -11.51 -14.07 1.52
CA GLN A 81 -12.29 -14.33 2.72
C GLN A 81 -12.43 -13.05 3.57
N ALA A 82 -11.36 -12.27 3.73
CA ALA A 82 -11.42 -10.96 4.37
C ALA A 82 -12.42 -10.03 3.66
N LEU A 83 -12.36 -9.97 2.33
CA LEU A 83 -13.28 -9.20 1.48
C LEU A 83 -14.75 -9.61 1.70
N THR A 84 -15.01 -10.91 1.80
CA THR A 84 -16.37 -11.44 2.01
C THR A 84 -16.90 -11.09 3.41
N GLN A 85 -16.06 -11.19 4.45
CA GLN A 85 -16.42 -10.83 5.81
C GLN A 85 -16.73 -9.33 5.93
N GLN A 86 -15.93 -8.47 5.29
CA GLN A 86 -16.15 -7.03 5.25
C GLN A 86 -17.49 -6.67 4.59
N GLY A 87 -17.80 -7.26 3.42
CA GLY A 87 -19.09 -7.04 2.75
C GLY A 87 -20.30 -7.47 3.58
N ALA A 88 -20.18 -8.57 4.34
CA ALA A 88 -21.24 -9.04 5.23
C ALA A 88 -21.44 -8.12 6.45
N ALA A 89 -20.35 -7.63 7.05
CA ALA A 89 -20.40 -6.74 8.22
C ALA A 89 -21.03 -5.38 7.89
N ASP A 90 -20.68 -4.80 6.73
CA ASP A 90 -21.09 -3.43 6.38
C ASP A 90 -22.46 -3.36 5.70
N ARG A 91 -23.06 -4.51 5.37
CA ARG A 91 -24.24 -4.62 4.49
C ARG A 91 -24.08 -3.84 3.19
N GLN A 92 -22.82 -3.64 2.76
CA GLN A 92 -22.46 -2.90 1.55
C GLN A 92 -22.13 -3.89 0.44
N SER A 93 -22.36 -3.46 -0.80
CA SER A 93 -21.89 -4.20 -1.96
C SER A 93 -20.36 -4.28 -1.94
N LEU A 94 -19.82 -5.43 -2.35
CA LEU A 94 -18.38 -5.60 -2.53
C LEU A 94 -17.81 -4.47 -3.40
N PRO A 95 -16.60 -3.97 -3.08
CA PRO A 95 -15.95 -2.93 -3.86
C PRO A 95 -15.77 -3.33 -5.32
N ARG A 96 -15.79 -2.32 -6.19
CA ARG A 96 -15.78 -2.48 -7.65
C ARG A 96 -14.70 -1.62 -8.28
N THR A 97 -14.28 -1.99 -9.48
CA THR A 97 -13.48 -1.11 -10.35
C THR A 97 -14.25 0.15 -10.71
N LYS A 98 -13.52 1.24 -11.00
CA LYS A 98 -14.12 2.47 -11.53
C LYS A 98 -14.31 2.30 -13.05
N PRO A 99 -15.52 2.55 -13.59
CA PRO A 99 -15.77 2.37 -15.03
C PRO A 99 -14.95 3.37 -15.86
N SER A 100 -14.46 2.92 -17.02
CA SER A 100 -13.91 3.77 -18.08
C SER A 100 -14.85 3.77 -19.29
N ALA A 101 -14.61 4.63 -20.29
CA ALA A 101 -15.51 4.83 -21.41
C ALA A 101 -15.98 3.53 -22.09
N ASP A 102 -15.10 2.51 -22.12
CA ASP A 102 -15.37 1.22 -22.76
C ASP A 102 -15.49 0.03 -21.78
N ASN A 103 -15.40 0.26 -20.46
CA ASN A 103 -15.45 -0.80 -19.44
C ASN A 103 -16.53 -0.59 -18.38
N HIS A 104 -17.19 -1.69 -18.03
CA HIS A 104 -18.20 -1.75 -16.97
C HIS A 104 -17.53 -1.91 -15.59
N PRO A 105 -18.18 -1.52 -14.49
CA PRO A 105 -17.66 -1.78 -13.15
C PRO A 105 -17.70 -3.28 -12.83
N HIS A 106 -16.56 -3.84 -12.43
CA HIS A 106 -16.41 -5.23 -12.03
C HIS A 106 -16.23 -5.36 -10.52
N THR A 107 -16.83 -6.38 -9.91
CA THR A 107 -16.60 -6.67 -8.48
C THR A 107 -15.19 -7.17 -8.29
N LEU A 108 -14.49 -6.64 -7.28
CA LEU A 108 -13.11 -7.00 -7.02
C LEU A 108 -13.01 -8.45 -6.51
N GLN A 109 -12.00 -9.17 -7.01
CA GLN A 109 -11.67 -10.52 -6.58
C GLN A 109 -10.16 -10.74 -6.64
N PHE A 110 -9.56 -11.32 -5.61
CA PHE A 110 -8.14 -11.70 -5.65
C PHE A 110 -7.99 -13.04 -6.37
N VAL A 111 -7.02 -13.14 -7.28
CA VAL A 111 -6.75 -14.37 -8.04
C VAL A 111 -5.26 -14.71 -8.00
N SER A 112 -4.91 -15.97 -8.25
CA SER A 112 -3.50 -16.34 -8.41
C SER A 112 -2.85 -15.51 -9.52
N GLN A 113 -1.57 -15.17 -9.36
CA GLN A 113 -0.77 -14.50 -10.39
C GLN A 113 -0.86 -15.19 -11.77
N ASN A 114 -1.03 -16.51 -11.81
CA ASN A 114 -1.14 -17.29 -13.06
C ASN A 114 -2.41 -16.97 -13.87
N ALA A 115 -3.36 -16.24 -13.29
CA ALA A 115 -4.56 -15.79 -14.02
C ALA A 115 -4.29 -14.57 -14.91
N LEU A 116 -3.18 -13.84 -14.70
CA LEU A 116 -2.76 -12.73 -15.54
C LEU A 116 -2.13 -13.29 -16.84
N PRO A 117 -2.68 -13.00 -18.02
CA PRO A 117 -2.10 -13.44 -19.29
C PRO A 117 -0.72 -12.84 -19.55
N ASP A 118 0.15 -13.61 -20.19
CA ASP A 118 1.49 -13.14 -20.58
C ASP A 118 1.39 -11.92 -21.52
N GLY A 119 2.11 -10.85 -21.17
CA GLY A 119 2.14 -9.61 -21.94
C GLY A 119 1.00 -8.64 -21.64
N GLU A 120 0.01 -9.03 -20.83
CA GLU A 120 -1.03 -8.10 -20.38
C GLU A 120 -0.53 -7.23 -19.20
N ALA A 121 -0.83 -5.94 -19.26
CA ALA A 121 -0.50 -5.03 -18.16
C ALA A 121 -1.37 -5.31 -16.93
N TYR A 122 -0.75 -5.40 -15.76
CA TYR A 122 -1.42 -5.68 -14.48
C TYR A 122 -2.62 -4.77 -14.22
N GLU A 123 -2.46 -3.46 -14.44
CA GLU A 123 -3.53 -2.48 -14.21
C GLU A 123 -4.67 -2.61 -15.24
N HIS A 124 -4.34 -2.95 -16.49
CA HIS A 124 -5.34 -3.19 -17.52
C HIS A 124 -6.20 -4.42 -17.19
N PHE A 125 -5.58 -5.51 -16.74
CA PHE A 125 -6.28 -6.73 -16.35
C PHE A 125 -7.24 -6.49 -15.18
N ILE A 126 -6.80 -5.75 -14.16
CA ILE A 126 -7.69 -5.35 -13.05
C ILE A 126 -8.86 -4.53 -13.57
N GLY A 127 -8.60 -3.51 -14.37
CA GLY A 127 -9.62 -2.58 -14.86
C GLY A 127 -10.70 -3.24 -15.71
N THR A 128 -10.32 -4.24 -16.51
CA THR A 128 -11.21 -4.97 -17.44
C THR A 128 -11.91 -6.17 -16.84
N THR A 129 -11.39 -6.75 -15.75
CA THR A 129 -11.94 -8.00 -15.19
C THR A 129 -12.38 -7.90 -13.73
N GLY A 130 -11.90 -6.90 -12.99
CA GLY A 130 -12.01 -6.81 -11.53
C GLY A 130 -11.13 -7.80 -10.76
N LYS A 131 -10.32 -8.61 -11.45
CA LYS A 131 -9.46 -9.61 -10.82
C LYS A 131 -8.09 -8.99 -10.51
N ILE A 132 -7.64 -9.18 -9.28
CA ILE A 132 -6.37 -8.68 -8.76
C ILE A 132 -5.37 -9.85 -8.71
N PRO A 133 -4.41 -9.93 -9.65
CA PRO A 133 -3.35 -10.94 -9.60
C PRO A 133 -2.55 -10.81 -8.30
N THR A 134 -2.40 -11.91 -7.58
CA THR A 134 -1.83 -11.94 -6.23
C THR A 134 -0.85 -13.11 -6.13
N ARG A 135 0.38 -12.82 -5.73
CA ARG A 135 1.45 -13.75 -5.38
C ARG A 135 1.44 -14.03 -3.88
N ASP A 136 2.05 -15.14 -3.48
CA ASP A 136 2.14 -15.54 -2.07
C ASP A 136 3.36 -14.91 -1.37
N ASN A 137 3.43 -13.57 -1.34
CA ASN A 137 4.50 -12.79 -0.69
C ASN A 137 3.95 -11.61 0.14
N LEU A 138 4.81 -10.98 0.94
CA LEU A 138 4.44 -9.85 1.81
C LEU A 138 3.91 -8.66 1.02
N HIS A 139 4.55 -8.37 -0.10
CA HIS A 139 4.21 -7.26 -0.96
C HIS A 139 2.75 -7.31 -1.41
N ASP A 140 2.31 -8.46 -1.92
CA ASP A 140 0.96 -8.66 -2.43
C ASP A 140 -0.06 -8.86 -1.29
N LEU A 141 0.37 -9.37 -0.12
CA LEU A 141 -0.46 -9.33 1.10
C LEU A 141 -0.80 -7.88 1.46
N PHE A 142 0.19 -6.99 1.59
CA PHE A 142 -0.07 -5.58 1.93
C PHE A 142 -0.79 -4.84 0.82
N ASN A 143 -0.47 -5.09 -0.46
CA ASN A 143 -1.21 -4.52 -1.58
C ASN A 143 -2.69 -4.91 -1.49
N GLY A 144 -2.97 -6.19 -1.21
CA GLY A 144 -4.31 -6.69 -0.98
C GLY A 144 -5.01 -6.03 0.21
N SER A 145 -4.33 -5.91 1.35
CA SER A 145 -4.86 -5.20 2.53
C SER A 145 -5.18 -3.74 2.23
N ILE A 146 -4.38 -3.05 1.41
CA ILE A 146 -4.68 -1.68 0.97
C ILE A 146 -5.88 -1.64 0.02
N TRP A 147 -6.05 -2.62 -0.88
CA TRP A 147 -7.27 -2.74 -1.69
C TRP A 147 -8.54 -2.91 -0.83
N LEU A 148 -8.45 -3.63 0.29
CA LEU A 148 -9.57 -3.78 1.25
C LEU A 148 -9.82 -2.50 2.07
N THR A 149 -8.76 -1.74 2.34
CA THR A 149 -8.80 -0.54 3.20
C THR A 149 -9.22 0.71 2.42
N PHE A 150 -8.69 0.89 1.21
CA PHE A 150 -8.93 2.05 0.35
C PHE A 150 -9.39 1.64 -1.07
N PRO A 151 -10.49 0.89 -1.19
CA PRO A 151 -10.94 0.35 -2.48
C PRO A 151 -11.28 1.45 -3.51
N LYS A 152 -11.90 2.57 -3.10
CA LYS A 152 -12.30 3.65 -4.01
C LYS A 152 -11.07 4.36 -4.57
N THR A 153 -10.09 4.63 -3.72
CA THR A 153 -8.83 5.24 -4.13
C THR A 153 -8.06 4.32 -5.07
N LYS A 154 -7.85 3.05 -4.71
CA LYS A 154 -7.16 2.08 -5.58
C LYS A 154 -7.85 1.92 -6.94
N ALA A 155 -9.18 1.84 -6.96
CA ALA A 155 -9.96 1.78 -8.21
C ALA A 155 -9.79 3.06 -9.07
N MET A 156 -9.74 4.23 -8.43
CA MET A 156 -9.48 5.50 -9.11
C MET A 156 -8.06 5.61 -9.66
N LEU A 157 -7.04 5.16 -8.92
CA LEU A 157 -5.65 5.10 -9.41
C LEU A 157 -5.54 4.15 -10.60
N ASN A 158 -6.18 2.98 -10.54
CA ASN A 158 -6.24 2.02 -11.63
C ASN A 158 -6.90 2.62 -12.89
N TYR A 159 -7.99 3.38 -12.73
CA TYR A 159 -8.64 4.11 -13.83
C TYR A 159 -7.67 5.09 -14.52
N HIS A 160 -6.91 5.89 -13.76
CA HIS A 160 -5.91 6.79 -14.37
C HIS A 160 -4.76 6.04 -15.04
N HIS A 161 -4.35 4.88 -14.52
CA HIS A 161 -3.42 4.00 -15.23
C HIS A 161 -3.97 3.54 -16.58
N MET A 162 -5.25 3.15 -16.65
CA MET A 162 -5.88 2.73 -17.90
C MET A 162 -5.94 3.87 -18.92
N LEU A 163 -6.29 5.09 -18.50
CA LEU A 163 -6.29 6.25 -19.39
C LEU A 163 -4.92 6.50 -20.01
N GLU A 164 -3.86 6.40 -19.21
CA GLU A 164 -2.49 6.60 -19.70
C GLU A 164 -2.03 5.46 -20.61
N ILE A 165 -2.42 4.21 -20.33
CA ILE A 165 -2.13 3.07 -21.21
C ILE A 165 -2.81 3.26 -22.57
N ALA A 166 -4.08 3.69 -22.59
CA ALA A 166 -4.82 3.95 -23.82
C ALA A 166 -4.18 5.06 -24.68
N LYS A 167 -3.76 6.17 -24.06
CA LYS A 167 -3.02 7.24 -24.76
C LYS A 167 -1.72 6.73 -25.39
N CYS A 168 -0.94 5.92 -24.67
CA CYS A 168 0.31 5.39 -25.19
C CYS A 168 0.12 4.42 -26.37
N SER A 169 -0.99 3.69 -26.45
CA SER A 169 -1.28 2.82 -27.60
C SER A 169 -1.63 3.58 -28.89
N GLU A 170 -2.00 4.86 -28.78
CA GLU A 170 -2.39 5.70 -29.94
C GLU A 170 -1.21 6.50 -30.53
N GLU A 171 -0.08 6.64 -29.80
CA GLU A 171 1.07 7.42 -30.30
C GLU A 171 2.03 6.60 -31.20
N PRO A 172 2.33 7.07 -32.43
CA PRO A 172 3.11 6.31 -33.43
C PRO A 172 4.61 6.17 -33.10
N THR A 173 5.13 6.92 -32.13
CA THR A 173 6.49 6.79 -31.60
C THR A 173 6.40 6.35 -30.14
N GLY A 174 6.20 5.05 -29.89
CA GLY A 174 5.99 4.47 -28.57
C GLY A 174 7.05 4.91 -27.55
N SER A 175 6.77 6.01 -26.85
CA SER A 175 7.58 6.47 -25.72
C SER A 175 7.38 5.45 -24.61
N LYS A 176 8.36 4.56 -24.44
CA LYS A 176 8.42 3.54 -23.38
C LYS A 176 8.51 4.13 -21.96
N ASN A 177 8.51 5.46 -21.82
CA ASN A 177 8.59 6.10 -20.52
C ASN A 177 7.19 6.19 -19.90
N ARG A 178 7.04 5.67 -18.68
CA ARG A 178 5.86 5.88 -17.85
C ARG A 178 5.58 7.39 -17.80
N GLY A 179 4.36 7.79 -18.18
CA GLY A 179 3.94 9.18 -18.09
C GLY A 179 4.00 9.69 -16.65
N ARG A 180 4.14 11.01 -16.47
CA ARG A 180 4.26 11.63 -15.13
C ARG A 180 3.09 11.27 -14.20
N VAL A 181 1.91 11.05 -14.77
CA VAL A 181 0.72 10.54 -14.06
C VAL A 181 1.02 9.16 -13.48
N ARG A 182 1.46 8.20 -14.31
CA ARG A 182 1.81 6.84 -13.87
C ARG A 182 2.92 6.84 -12.84
N ASP A 183 3.96 7.67 -13.00
CA ASP A 183 5.03 7.80 -12.01
C ASP A 183 4.51 8.31 -10.67
N THR A 184 3.62 9.32 -10.70
CA THR A 184 2.99 9.85 -9.48
C THR A 184 2.14 8.78 -8.80
N ILE A 185 1.35 8.02 -9.56
CA ILE A 185 0.58 6.89 -9.01
C ILE A 185 1.51 5.85 -8.41
N THR A 186 2.52 5.37 -9.13
CA THR A 186 3.45 4.33 -8.64
C THR A 186 4.13 4.77 -7.34
N VAL A 187 4.63 6.01 -7.27
CA VAL A 187 5.29 6.52 -6.06
C VAL A 187 4.33 6.54 -4.87
N PHE A 188 3.09 6.99 -5.07
CA PHE A 188 2.08 7.00 -4.02
C PHE A 188 1.59 5.60 -3.65
N ASP A 189 1.39 4.71 -4.62
CA ASP A 189 0.88 3.37 -4.41
C ASP A 189 1.88 2.48 -3.65
N GLU A 190 3.17 2.64 -3.91
CA GLU A 190 4.24 1.90 -3.23
C GLU A 190 4.62 2.53 -1.89
N ASN A 191 4.77 3.86 -1.82
CA ASN A 191 5.39 4.56 -0.69
C ASN A 191 4.53 5.71 -0.13
N GLY A 192 3.23 5.71 -0.40
CA GLY A 192 2.31 6.79 -0.01
C GLY A 192 1.90 6.77 1.46
N ALA A 193 1.58 7.95 1.98
CA ALA A 193 0.94 8.12 3.27
C ALA A 193 -0.09 9.24 3.22
N ILE A 194 -1.03 9.23 4.15
CA ILE A 194 -2.07 10.24 4.25
C ILE A 194 -1.88 10.93 5.58
N LEU A 195 -1.36 12.15 5.59
CA LEU A 195 -1.43 13.01 6.76
C LEU A 195 -2.83 13.61 6.82
N VAL A 196 -3.55 13.32 7.90
CA VAL A 196 -4.87 13.89 8.17
C VAL A 196 -4.74 14.85 9.33
N THR A 197 -5.22 16.08 9.18
CA THR A 197 -5.12 17.07 10.26
C THR A 197 -6.33 18.00 10.35
N SER A 198 -6.78 18.28 11.58
CA SER A 198 -7.75 19.34 11.87
C SER A 198 -7.09 20.69 12.15
N ASP A 199 -5.77 20.70 12.35
CA ASP A 199 -4.95 21.89 12.51
C ASP A 199 -4.14 22.11 11.23
N THR A 200 -4.50 23.13 10.46
CA THR A 200 -3.87 23.40 9.15
C THR A 200 -2.37 23.64 9.27
N SER A 201 -1.92 24.22 10.39
CA SER A 201 -0.51 24.55 10.62
C SER A 201 0.41 23.31 10.60
N ILE A 202 -0.08 22.15 11.03
CA ILE A 202 0.67 20.88 11.02
C ILE A 202 0.95 20.43 9.58
N GLY A 203 -0.06 20.55 8.71
CA GLY A 203 0.01 20.16 7.31
C GLY A 203 0.86 21.12 6.48
N GLU A 204 0.67 22.43 6.69
CA GLU A 204 1.50 23.48 6.08
C GLU A 204 2.98 23.31 6.45
N ALA A 205 3.25 23.06 7.73
CA ALA A 205 4.60 22.76 8.21
C ALA A 205 5.21 21.52 7.54
N LEU A 206 4.43 20.47 7.28
CA LEU A 206 4.92 19.29 6.56
C LEU A 206 5.36 19.67 5.13
N ILE A 207 4.50 20.40 4.41
CA ILE A 207 4.74 20.82 3.02
C ILE A 207 6.00 21.69 2.94
N ASP A 208 6.23 22.55 3.92
CA ASP A 208 7.38 23.44 3.99
C ASP A 208 8.63 22.81 4.65
N PHE A 209 8.61 21.49 4.92
CA PHE A 209 9.72 20.75 5.52
C PHE A 209 10.08 21.24 6.94
N ASP A 210 9.12 21.84 7.63
CA ASP A 210 9.23 22.27 9.03
C ASP A 210 8.84 21.13 9.96
N TRP A 211 9.77 20.19 10.12
CA TRP A 211 9.58 18.99 10.95
C TRP A 211 9.28 19.33 12.41
N GLN A 212 9.78 20.46 12.91
CA GLN A 212 9.56 20.88 14.29
C GLN A 212 8.11 21.31 14.51
N ASN A 213 7.54 22.10 13.60
CA ASN A 213 6.13 22.50 13.67
C ASN A 213 5.17 21.39 13.22
N SER A 214 5.59 20.44 12.38
CA SER A 214 4.75 19.34 11.91
C SER A 214 4.72 18.13 12.86
N LEU A 215 5.89 17.68 13.34
CA LEU A 215 6.02 16.40 14.06
C LEU A 215 6.30 16.58 15.57
N VAL A 216 7.11 17.58 15.94
CA VAL A 216 7.65 17.68 17.30
C VAL A 216 6.75 18.51 18.23
N LYS A 217 6.56 19.80 17.94
CA LYS A 217 5.75 20.70 18.78
C LYS A 217 4.29 20.23 18.96
N PRO A 218 3.60 19.71 17.93
CA PRO A 218 2.24 19.24 18.10
C PRO A 218 2.16 17.80 18.64
N ARG A 219 3.25 17.13 19.03
CA ARG A 219 3.29 15.70 19.43
C ARG A 219 2.14 15.26 20.32
N LYS A 220 1.75 16.07 21.31
CA LYS A 220 0.64 15.74 22.24
C LYS A 220 -0.75 15.68 21.59
N TYR A 221 -0.90 16.28 20.41
CA TYR A 221 -2.11 16.25 19.60
C TYR A 221 -2.04 15.21 18.48
N TRP A 222 -0.96 14.45 18.36
CA TRP A 222 -0.93 13.33 17.44
C TRP A 222 -1.71 12.16 17.99
N ASP A 223 -2.41 11.48 17.10
CA ASP A 223 -3.23 10.34 17.46
C ASP A 223 -2.36 9.11 17.75
N LYS A 224 -2.87 8.25 18.63
CA LYS A 224 -2.29 6.94 18.91
C LYS A 224 -3.16 5.90 18.22
N MET A 225 -2.65 5.27 17.17
CA MET A 225 -3.48 4.43 16.28
C MET A 225 -4.07 3.20 17.00
N ASP A 226 -3.41 2.71 18.05
CA ASP A 226 -3.84 1.64 18.94
C ASP A 226 -4.90 2.09 19.97
N ASN A 227 -4.90 3.37 20.32
CA ASN A 227 -5.86 3.98 21.24
C ASN A 227 -6.24 5.39 20.80
N PRO A 228 -7.11 5.51 19.76
CA PRO A 228 -7.42 6.78 19.15
C PRO A 228 -8.09 7.77 20.11
N SER A 229 -7.70 9.03 20.03
CA SER A 229 -8.25 10.12 20.85
C SER A 229 -9.09 11.09 20.03
N LYS A 230 -10.24 11.51 20.58
CA LYS A 230 -11.07 12.58 20.02
C LYS A 230 -10.42 13.97 20.08
N ASP A 231 -9.43 14.15 20.95
CA ASP A 231 -8.70 15.40 21.13
C ASP A 231 -7.45 15.46 20.23
N ALA A 232 -7.16 14.38 19.51
CA ALA A 232 -6.12 14.38 18.49
C ALA A 232 -6.45 15.38 17.38
N LYS A 233 -5.41 15.94 16.76
CA LYS A 233 -5.49 16.89 15.66
C LYS A 233 -4.75 16.41 14.43
N ALA A 234 -3.91 15.39 14.55
CA ALA A 234 -3.16 14.83 13.44
C ALA A 234 -3.07 13.29 13.54
N ALA A 235 -3.17 12.60 12.41
CA ALA A 235 -2.94 11.17 12.29
C ALA A 235 -2.33 10.85 10.92
N VAL A 236 -1.64 9.72 10.81
CA VAL A 236 -1.08 9.23 9.55
C VAL A 236 -1.61 7.84 9.25
N TYR A 237 -2.07 7.64 8.02
CA TYR A 237 -2.53 6.36 7.50
C TYR A 237 -1.62 5.96 6.34
N ILE A 238 -1.08 4.73 6.38
CA ILE A 238 -0.19 4.26 5.31
C ILE A 238 -1.02 3.76 4.13
N PHE A 239 -0.74 4.29 2.94
CA PHE A 239 -1.31 3.79 1.69
C PHE A 239 -0.31 2.91 0.93
N GLY A 240 0.98 3.26 1.02
CA GLY A 240 2.08 2.58 0.36
C GLY A 240 2.26 1.15 0.84
N HIS A 241 1.94 0.17 0.00
CA HIS A 241 2.05 -1.25 0.37
C HIS A 241 3.51 -1.71 0.48
N ALA A 242 4.40 -1.19 -0.36
CA ALA A 242 5.84 -1.44 -0.23
C ALA A 242 6.42 -0.77 1.02
N LEU A 243 5.87 0.38 1.44
CA LEU A 243 6.25 1.02 2.70
C LEU A 243 5.86 0.17 3.91
N LEU A 244 4.68 -0.46 3.92
CA LEU A 244 4.30 -1.42 4.97
C LEU A 244 5.26 -2.60 5.04
N GLU A 245 5.66 -3.15 3.89
CA GLU A 245 6.66 -4.21 3.80
C GLU A 245 8.02 -3.77 4.38
N GLN A 246 8.50 -2.58 4.02
CA GLN A 246 9.74 -2.01 4.57
C GLN A 246 9.69 -1.76 6.07
N LEU A 247 8.50 -1.51 6.63
CA LEU A 247 8.29 -1.28 8.05
C LEU A 247 8.31 -2.56 8.89
N ILE A 248 8.35 -3.75 8.29
CA ILE A 248 8.64 -5.01 9.03
C ILE A 248 10.05 -5.00 9.62
N ALA A 249 11.01 -4.43 8.89
CA ALA A 249 12.39 -4.25 9.34
C ALA A 249 12.78 -2.76 9.17
N PRO A 250 12.24 -1.88 10.03
CA PRO A 250 12.27 -0.44 9.80
C PRO A 250 13.69 0.12 9.86
N ARG A 251 14.00 1.06 8.96
CA ARG A 251 15.26 1.81 8.95
C ARG A 251 14.97 3.31 9.12
N LYS A 252 15.78 4.00 9.93
CA LYS A 252 15.57 5.43 10.28
C LYS A 252 15.26 6.34 9.07
N PRO A 253 15.95 6.23 7.91
CA PRO A 253 15.71 7.11 6.76
C PRO A 253 14.52 6.71 5.86
N LEU A 254 13.55 5.93 6.36
CA LEU A 254 12.32 5.67 5.61
C LEU A 254 11.50 6.95 5.47
N CYS A 255 11.08 7.24 4.24
CA CYS A 255 10.36 8.45 3.90
C CYS A 255 9.19 8.10 2.98
N ALA A 256 7.99 8.47 3.42
CA ALA A 256 6.77 8.33 2.64
C ALA A 256 6.57 9.53 1.71
N HIS A 257 5.76 9.33 0.67
CA HIS A 257 5.30 10.38 -0.24
C HIS A 257 3.85 10.70 0.08
N SER A 258 3.65 11.69 0.94
CA SER A 258 2.38 11.93 1.58
C SER A 258 1.50 12.94 0.85
N VAL A 259 0.19 12.77 1.02
CA VAL A 259 -0.81 13.81 0.78
C VAL A 259 -1.29 14.37 2.12
N VAL A 260 -1.70 15.64 2.13
CA VAL A 260 -2.27 16.28 3.33
C VAL A 260 -3.76 16.47 3.12
N ILE A 261 -4.57 15.84 3.97
CA ILE A 261 -6.04 15.97 3.98
C ILE A 261 -6.45 16.75 5.22
N HIS A 262 -7.06 17.92 5.01
CA HIS A 262 -7.64 18.72 6.08
C HIS A 262 -9.04 18.25 6.43
N VAL A 263 -9.32 18.11 7.72
CA VAL A 263 -10.61 17.64 8.26
C VAL A 263 -11.11 18.56 9.36
N SER A 264 -12.38 18.45 9.73
CA SER A 264 -12.85 19.06 10.98
C SER A 264 -12.40 18.24 12.19
N GLN A 265 -12.48 18.82 13.39
CA GLN A 265 -12.16 18.10 14.63
C GLN A 265 -13.05 16.85 14.84
N ASP A 266 -14.29 16.88 14.35
CA ASP A 266 -15.25 15.78 14.48
C ASP A 266 -14.76 14.48 13.84
N PHE A 267 -13.84 14.55 12.87
CA PHE A 267 -13.20 13.37 12.29
C PHE A 267 -12.55 12.49 13.36
N PHE A 268 -11.91 13.09 14.37
CA PHE A 268 -11.25 12.33 15.43
C PHE A 268 -12.23 11.71 16.43
N ALA A 269 -13.50 12.09 16.41
CA ALA A 269 -14.55 11.42 17.20
C ALA A 269 -15.13 10.18 16.50
N LEU A 270 -14.85 9.99 15.21
CA LEU A 270 -15.31 8.82 14.44
C LEU A 270 -14.57 7.54 14.83
N SER A 271 -15.24 6.40 14.66
CA SER A 271 -14.57 5.09 14.75
C SER A 271 -13.53 4.93 13.64
N THR A 272 -12.53 4.07 13.84
CA THR A 272 -11.48 3.80 12.83
C THR A 272 -12.08 3.46 11.47
N GLN A 273 -13.10 2.61 11.42
CA GLN A 273 -13.77 2.24 10.17
C GLN A 273 -14.44 3.44 9.48
N GLN A 274 -15.12 4.30 10.24
CA GLN A 274 -15.73 5.52 9.69
C GLN A 274 -14.68 6.51 9.19
N ARG A 275 -13.55 6.64 9.89
CA ARG A 275 -12.41 7.44 9.46
C ARG A 275 -11.86 6.93 8.13
N ILE A 276 -11.65 5.61 7.98
CA ILE A 276 -11.15 5.02 6.73
C ILE A 276 -12.12 5.22 5.58
N ALA A 277 -13.42 4.98 5.77
CA ALA A 277 -14.42 5.21 4.74
C ALA A 277 -14.44 6.69 4.28
N PHE A 278 -14.37 7.63 5.23
CA PHE A 278 -14.27 9.06 4.94
C PHE A 278 -12.99 9.39 4.17
N LEU A 279 -11.85 8.84 4.58
CA LEU A 279 -10.57 9.09 3.93
C LEU A 279 -10.49 8.48 2.54
N ASP A 280 -11.05 7.30 2.31
CA ASP A 280 -11.05 6.68 0.99
C ASP A 280 -11.82 7.52 -0.02
N ASP A 281 -12.96 8.11 0.38
CA ASP A 281 -13.69 9.08 -0.45
C ASP A 281 -12.85 10.34 -0.72
N LYS A 282 -12.33 10.97 0.34
CA LYS A 282 -11.58 12.23 0.21
C LYS A 282 -10.28 12.06 -0.57
N LEU A 283 -9.58 10.94 -0.37
CA LEU A 283 -8.34 10.64 -1.06
C LEU A 283 -8.59 10.34 -2.53
N ALA A 284 -9.64 9.58 -2.85
CA ALA A 284 -10.03 9.32 -4.24
C ALA A 284 -10.32 10.63 -4.99
N ASP A 285 -11.07 11.55 -4.38
CA ASP A 285 -11.36 12.87 -4.96
C ASP A 285 -10.08 13.70 -5.13
N TYR A 286 -9.26 13.81 -4.07
CA TYR A 286 -8.01 14.58 -4.08
C TYR A 286 -7.05 14.08 -5.17
N MET A 287 -6.82 12.76 -5.23
CA MET A 287 -5.91 12.18 -6.19
C MET A 287 -6.47 12.25 -7.61
N ASN A 288 -7.79 12.12 -7.80
CA ASN A 288 -8.42 12.33 -9.10
C ASN A 288 -8.19 13.76 -9.61
N GLU A 289 -8.34 14.77 -8.74
CA GLU A 289 -8.03 16.17 -9.09
C GLU A 289 -6.55 16.35 -9.40
N LEU A 290 -5.65 15.80 -8.57
CA LEU A 290 -4.20 15.92 -8.74
C LEU A 290 -3.74 15.31 -10.07
N LEU A 291 -4.20 14.09 -10.38
CA LEU A 291 -3.78 13.32 -11.57
C LEU A 291 -4.39 13.86 -12.86
N SER A 292 -5.50 14.61 -12.77
CA SER A 292 -6.10 15.28 -13.93
C SER A 292 -5.36 16.55 -14.37
N LYS A 293 -4.32 16.97 -13.62
CA LYS A 293 -3.51 18.16 -13.96
C LYS A 293 -2.39 17.78 -14.93
N ASP A 294 -2.27 18.50 -16.05
CA ASP A 294 -1.23 18.27 -17.06
C ASP A 294 0.20 18.29 -16.49
N ALA A 295 0.44 19.12 -15.47
CA ALA A 295 1.76 19.32 -14.88
C ALA A 295 2.10 18.36 -13.73
N VAL A 296 1.24 17.36 -13.43
CA VAL A 296 1.41 16.46 -12.27
C VAL A 296 2.80 15.82 -12.25
N THR A 297 3.35 15.65 -11.05
CA THR A 297 4.59 14.91 -10.79
C THR A 297 4.56 14.32 -9.39
N PRO A 298 5.44 13.35 -9.11
CA PRO A 298 5.70 12.91 -7.74
C PRO A 298 6.14 14.04 -6.79
N ARG A 299 6.61 15.19 -7.29
CA ARG A 299 7.01 16.33 -6.44
C ARG A 299 5.84 17.05 -5.77
N HIS A 300 4.61 16.78 -6.18
CA HIS A 300 3.42 17.27 -5.49
C HIS A 300 3.07 16.45 -4.24
N LEU A 301 3.73 15.30 -4.05
CA LEU A 301 3.61 14.51 -2.83
C LEU A 301 4.67 15.00 -1.82
N SER A 302 4.22 15.33 -0.60
CA SER A 302 5.07 15.86 0.46
C SER A 302 5.90 14.75 1.10
N PRO A 303 7.23 14.88 1.21
CA PRO A 303 8.03 13.88 1.90
C PRO A 303 7.69 13.87 3.39
N LEU A 304 7.52 12.67 3.96
CA LEU A 304 7.26 12.46 5.38
C LEU A 304 8.23 11.40 5.92
N PRO A 305 9.22 11.78 6.76
CA PRO A 305 10.05 10.81 7.46
C PRO A 305 9.19 9.94 8.38
N ILE A 306 8.88 8.71 7.95
CA ILE A 306 7.72 7.99 8.49
C ILE A 306 7.92 7.58 9.95
N LEU A 307 9.16 7.23 10.33
CA LEU A 307 9.52 6.92 11.70
C LEU A 307 9.65 8.18 12.58
N GLY A 308 9.55 9.38 11.99
CA GLY A 308 9.41 10.64 12.70
C GLY A 308 7.96 10.97 13.10
N VAL A 309 6.97 10.24 12.56
CA VAL A 309 5.57 10.39 12.97
C VAL A 309 5.44 10.04 14.46
N PRO A 310 4.92 10.94 15.31
CA PRO A 310 4.71 10.63 16.72
C PRO A 310 4.04 9.29 16.96
N HIS A 311 4.53 8.56 17.96
CA HIS A 311 4.04 7.23 18.36
C HIS A 311 4.35 6.09 17.37
N PHE A 312 4.93 6.36 16.19
CA PHE A 312 5.29 5.29 15.25
C PHE A 312 6.56 4.54 15.64
N TRP A 313 7.53 5.23 16.25
CA TRP A 313 8.82 4.64 16.61
C TRP A 313 9.21 5.07 18.02
N SER A 314 9.76 4.14 18.81
CA SER A 314 10.16 4.41 20.19
C SER A 314 11.14 5.58 20.28
N ASP A 315 12.18 5.57 19.43
CA ASP A 315 13.28 6.53 19.55
C ASP A 315 12.86 7.96 19.19
N ASN A 316 11.73 8.13 18.50
CA ASN A 316 11.22 9.44 18.17
C ASN A 316 10.59 10.17 19.37
N SER A 317 10.57 9.57 20.56
CA SER A 317 10.31 10.32 21.81
C SER A 317 11.43 11.29 22.15
N GLU A 318 12.66 10.99 21.71
CA GLU A 318 13.84 11.79 22.01
C GLU A 318 14.00 12.95 21.03
N VAL A 319 14.28 14.14 21.55
CA VAL A 319 14.49 15.34 20.72
C VAL A 319 15.63 15.15 19.73
N SER A 320 16.71 14.48 20.15
CA SER A 320 17.88 14.19 19.31
C SER A 320 17.57 13.30 18.10
N PHE A 321 16.45 12.57 18.10
CA PHE A 321 16.02 11.80 16.93
C PHE A 321 15.81 12.70 15.72
N TYR A 322 15.21 13.88 15.95
CA TYR A 322 14.85 14.88 14.94
C TYR A 322 16.00 15.83 14.55
N GLU A 323 17.13 15.77 15.27
CA GLU A 323 18.33 16.58 14.98
C GLU A 323 19.18 15.97 13.85
N ASP A 324 18.88 14.74 13.44
CA ASP A 324 19.57 14.05 12.35
C ASP A 324 19.23 14.67 10.99
N THR A 325 20.11 15.56 10.54
CA THR A 325 19.98 16.29 9.28
C THR A 325 20.06 15.42 8.03
N PHE A 326 20.50 14.15 8.14
CA PHE A 326 20.43 13.21 7.02
C PHE A 326 19.00 12.76 6.74
N VAL A 327 18.17 12.67 7.78
CA VAL A 327 16.76 12.26 7.71
C VAL A 327 15.85 13.49 7.65
N PHE A 328 16.03 14.42 8.58
CA PHE A 328 15.22 15.64 8.76
C PHE A 328 15.87 16.83 8.04
N ARG A 329 16.02 16.69 6.72
CA ARG A 329 16.65 17.70 5.86
C ARG A 329 15.79 18.95 5.79
N SER A 330 16.42 20.12 5.73
CA SER A 330 15.71 21.34 5.30
C SER A 330 15.19 21.14 3.88
N GLY A 331 14.00 21.69 3.61
CA GLY A 331 13.36 21.57 2.31
C GLY A 331 14.20 22.15 1.17
N ARG A 332 13.77 21.85 -0.06
CA ARG A 332 14.39 22.42 -1.26
C ARG A 332 14.39 23.94 -1.09
N HIS A 333 15.56 24.57 -1.06
CA HIS A 333 15.68 26.02 -1.00
C HIS A 333 14.76 26.61 -2.09
N ARG A 334 13.65 27.25 -1.68
CA ARG A 334 12.98 28.21 -2.55
C ARG A 334 14.05 29.27 -2.84
N PRO A 335 14.36 29.59 -4.11
CA PRO A 335 15.24 30.71 -4.39
C PRO A 335 14.69 31.91 -3.62
N LYS A 336 15.51 32.51 -2.73
CA LYS A 336 15.16 33.81 -2.15
C LYS A 336 15.13 34.79 -3.32
N GLY A 337 13.94 35.14 -3.77
CA GLY A 337 13.72 36.13 -4.81
C GLY A 337 12.22 36.40 -4.93
N ARG A 338 11.78 37.65 -5.05
CA ARG A 338 12.49 38.93 -5.09
C ARG A 338 11.46 40.02 -4.86
#